data_AF-A0A024QG39-F1
#
_entry.id   AF-A0A024QG39-F1
#
_cell.length_a   1.000
_cell.length_b   1.000
_cell.length_c   1.000
_cell.angle_alpha   90.00
_cell.angle_beta   90.00
_cell.angle_gamma   90.00
#
_symmetry.space_group_name_H-M   'P 1'
#
loop_
_entity.id
_entity.type
_entity.pdbx_description
1 polymer ?
#
loop_
_entity_poly.entity_id
_entity_poly.type
_entity_poly.pdbx_seq_one_letter_code
_entity_poly.pdbx_strand_id
1 'polypeptide(L)'
;MFDTVECPYCDHDNDMSDGLVDLPSDNKFDHECVNCGEEFEIEVEFEPSYSSSKIEYVNCQKCRRETRDPAKKGRTFPWPKQIEETELCISCFLIELEKQYSKEEESHV
;
A
#
# COMPACT_ATOMS: atom_id res chain seq x y z
N MET A 1 0.20 15.46 -15.13
CA MET A 1 1.34 15.63 -16.06
C MET A 1 1.57 14.23 -16.60
N PHE A 2 1.55 14.05 -17.92
CA PHE A 2 1.85 12.73 -18.46
C PHE A 2 3.36 12.56 -18.34
N ASP A 3 3.79 11.44 -17.76
CA ASP A 3 5.20 11.09 -17.67
C ASP A 3 5.59 10.64 -19.08
N THR A 4 6.26 11.51 -19.84
CA THR A 4 6.80 11.18 -21.17
C THR A 4 8.30 11.39 -21.19
N VAL A 5 9.00 10.63 -22.02
CA VAL A 5 10.42 10.87 -22.31
C VAL A 5 10.62 11.10 -23.80
N GLU A 6 11.48 12.04 -24.13
CA GLU A 6 11.87 12.30 -25.51
C GLU A 6 12.85 11.23 -26.00
N CYS A 7 12.58 10.63 -27.16
CA CYS A 7 13.48 9.67 -27.80
C CYS A 7 14.76 10.39 -28.27
N PRO A 8 15.97 9.92 -27.90
CA PRO A 8 17.22 10.57 -28.28
C PRO A 8 17.56 10.45 -29.78
N TYR A 9 16.80 9.65 -30.55
CA TYR A 9 17.07 9.40 -31.97
C TYR A 9 16.10 10.11 -32.92
N CYS A 10 14.88 10.40 -32.48
CA CYS A 10 13.83 10.95 -33.36
C CYS A 10 12.94 12.02 -32.71
N ASP A 11 13.29 12.49 -31.51
CA ASP A 11 12.61 13.55 -30.76
C ASP A 11 11.12 13.25 -30.48
N HIS A 12 10.72 11.98 -30.57
CA HIS A 12 9.37 11.55 -30.27
C HIS A 12 9.17 11.36 -28.77
N ASP A 13 8.10 11.93 -28.22
CA ASP A 13 7.70 11.74 -26.83
C ASP A 13 7.05 10.36 -26.64
N ASN A 14 7.73 9.47 -25.90
CA ASN A 14 7.23 8.15 -25.55
C ASN A 14 6.44 8.22 -24.23
N ASP A 15 5.33 7.50 -24.17
CA ASP A 15 4.49 7.35 -22.96
C ASP A 15 5.19 6.49 -21.90
N MET A 16 5.30 7.02 -20.68
CA MET A 16 5.90 6.35 -19.51
C MET A 16 4.89 6.10 -18.39
N SER A 17 3.58 6.08 -18.70
CA SER A 17 2.52 5.82 -17.71
C SER A 17 2.72 4.53 -16.91
N ASP A 18 3.38 3.53 -17.48
CA ASP A 18 3.70 2.24 -16.84
C ASP A 18 5.18 2.13 -16.41
N GLY A 19 6.00 3.16 -16.63
CA GLY A 19 7.47 3.13 -16.41
C GLY A 19 7.91 3.07 -14.95
N LEU A 20 6.97 3.09 -14.01
CA LEU A 20 7.22 2.95 -12.57
C LEU A 20 6.88 1.56 -12.01
N VAL A 21 6.35 0.65 -12.84
CA VAL A 21 5.98 -0.71 -12.43
C VAL A 21 7.20 -1.63 -12.56
N ASP A 22 7.49 -2.42 -11.52
CA ASP A 22 8.56 -3.42 -11.50
C ASP A 22 9.98 -2.87 -11.78
N LEU A 23 10.25 -1.64 -11.35
CA LEU A 23 11.57 -1.00 -11.49
C LEU A 23 12.70 -1.84 -10.86
N PRO A 24 13.81 -2.08 -11.59
CA PRO A 24 15.02 -2.69 -11.05
C PRO A 24 15.63 -1.88 -9.89
N SER A 25 16.49 -2.50 -9.09
CA SER A 25 17.09 -1.87 -7.90
C SER A 25 17.99 -0.67 -8.18
N ASP A 26 18.46 -0.52 -9.43
CA ASP A 26 19.25 0.61 -9.93
C ASP A 26 18.41 1.63 -10.71
N ASN A 27 17.08 1.46 -10.74
CA ASN A 27 16.11 2.35 -11.39
C ASN A 27 16.35 2.56 -12.90
N LYS A 28 17.02 1.62 -13.56
CA LYS A 28 17.33 1.68 -14.99
C LYS A 28 16.64 0.57 -15.78
N PHE A 29 16.15 0.87 -16.98
CA PHE A 29 15.57 -0.13 -17.88
C PHE A 29 15.68 0.31 -19.35
N ASP A 30 15.69 -0.68 -20.25
CA ASP A 30 15.69 -0.44 -21.71
C ASP A 30 14.26 -0.15 -22.20
N HIS A 31 14.11 0.83 -23.07
CA HIS A 31 12.84 1.25 -23.67
C HIS A 31 12.95 1.33 -25.19
N GLU A 32 11.99 0.76 -25.91
CA GLU A 32 11.91 0.83 -27.37
C GLU A 32 11.03 2.00 -27.81
N CYS A 33 11.54 2.87 -28.68
CA CYS A 33 10.74 3.99 -29.17
C CYS A 33 9.60 3.53 -30.09
N VAL A 34 8.36 3.93 -29.79
CA VAL A 34 7.18 3.56 -30.59
C VAL A 34 7.18 4.16 -32.01
N ASN A 35 7.98 5.20 -32.26
CA ASN A 35 8.06 5.88 -33.55
C ASN A 35 9.19 5.36 -34.45
N CYS A 36 10.41 5.18 -33.91
CA CYS A 36 11.57 4.77 -34.71
C CYS A 36 12.07 3.33 -34.43
N GLY A 37 11.57 2.66 -33.38
CA GLY A 37 11.96 1.30 -33.00
C GLY A 37 13.36 1.17 -32.40
N GLU A 38 14.08 2.28 -32.19
CA GLU A 38 15.39 2.26 -31.54
C GLU A 38 15.24 2.13 -30.02
N GLU A 39 16.12 1.34 -29.40
CA GLU A 39 16.17 1.13 -27.95
C GLU A 39 17.07 2.18 -27.27
N PHE A 40 16.66 2.63 -26.08
CA PHE A 40 17.42 3.55 -25.24
C PHE A 40 17.16 3.29 -23.74
N GLU A 41 18.13 3.60 -22.90
CA GLU A 41 18.04 3.43 -21.45
C GLU A 41 17.26 4.59 -20.81
N ILE A 42 16.35 4.24 -19.91
CA ILE A 42 15.65 5.17 -19.02
C ILE A 42 16.26 5.06 -17.63
N GLU A 43 16.45 6.20 -16.96
CA GLU A 43 16.79 6.28 -15.54
C GLU A 43 15.71 7.04 -14.80
N VAL A 44 15.16 6.44 -13.74
CA VAL A 44 14.11 7.05 -12.91
C VAL A 44 14.74 7.66 -11.65
N GLU A 45 14.58 8.97 -11.49
CA GLU A 45 15.02 9.70 -10.29
C GLU A 45 13.86 9.89 -9.29
N PHE A 46 14.13 9.67 -8.01
CA PHE A 46 13.16 9.88 -6.93
C PHE A 46 13.65 10.96 -5.96
N GLU A 47 12.83 11.99 -5.75
CA GLU A 47 13.08 12.98 -4.72
C GLU A 47 12.43 12.58 -3.38
N PRO A 48 13.12 12.73 -2.24
CA PRO A 48 12.52 12.44 -0.94
C PRO A 48 11.39 13.43 -0.65
N SER A 49 10.18 12.90 -0.42
CA SER A 49 9.06 13.68 0.10
C SER A 49 8.92 13.46 1.61
N TYR A 50 8.99 14.56 2.38
CA TYR A 50 8.76 14.54 3.82
C TYR A 50 7.33 15.01 4.11
N SER A 51 6.58 14.20 4.85
CA SER A 51 5.28 14.60 5.40
C SER A 51 5.26 14.39 6.91
N SER A 52 4.39 15.11 7.61
CA SER A 52 4.19 14.94 9.04
C SER A 52 2.70 14.78 9.36
N SER A 53 2.41 13.99 10.38
CA SER A 53 1.06 13.78 10.90
C SER A 53 1.09 13.81 12.42
N LYS A 54 -0.06 14.09 13.04
CA LYS A 54 -0.18 14.06 14.50
C LYS A 54 -0.08 12.61 14.99
N ILE A 55 0.62 12.41 16.11
CA ILE A 55 0.52 11.16 16.85
C ILE A 55 -0.81 11.18 17.60
N GLU A 56 -1.77 10.39 17.15
CA GLU A 56 -3.07 10.24 17.79
C GLU A 56 -3.08 9.00 18.67
N TYR A 57 -3.33 9.19 19.96
CA TYR A 57 -3.60 8.11 20.89
C TYR A 57 -5.11 7.99 21.08
N VAL A 58 -5.64 6.77 20.94
CA VAL A 58 -7.06 6.49 21.16
C VAL A 58 -7.22 5.41 22.22
N ASN A 59 -8.35 5.43 22.91
CA ASN A 59 -8.68 4.40 23.89
C ASN A 59 -9.34 3.22 23.20
N CYS A 60 -8.78 2.01 23.39
CA CYS A 60 -9.41 0.77 22.94
C CYS A 60 -10.83 0.67 23.51
N GLN A 61 -11.84 0.49 22.66
CA GLN A 61 -13.23 0.46 23.10
C GLN A 61 -13.54 -0.73 24.02
N LYS A 62 -12.74 -1.81 23.91
CA LYS A 62 -12.87 -3.04 24.71
C LYS A 62 -12.12 -2.99 26.03
N CYS A 63 -10.80 -2.80 26.01
CA CYS A 63 -9.96 -2.87 27.22
C CYS A 63 -9.63 -1.52 27.84
N ARG A 64 -10.05 -0.41 27.21
CA ARG A 64 -9.82 0.98 27.64
C ARG A 64 -8.36 1.40 27.76
N ARG A 65 -7.41 0.58 27.34
CA ARG A 65 -6.00 0.96 27.23
C ARG A 65 -5.80 1.92 26.07
N GLU A 66 -4.95 2.91 26.29
CA GLU A 66 -4.52 3.84 25.26
C GLU A 66 -3.62 3.12 24.23
N THR A 67 -3.80 3.43 22.96
CA THR A 67 -3.01 2.87 21.86
C THR A 67 -2.82 3.89 20.75
N ARG A 68 -1.62 3.90 20.15
CA ARG A 68 -1.29 4.74 18.99
C ARG A 68 -1.78 4.12 17.67
N ASP A 69 -1.80 2.79 17.61
CA ASP A 69 -2.01 2.03 16.38
C ASP A 69 -3.25 1.12 16.55
N PRO A 70 -4.47 1.70 16.57
CA PRO A 70 -5.69 0.93 16.69
C PRO A 70 -6.03 0.19 15.39
N ALA A 71 -6.54 -1.04 15.50
CA ALA A 71 -7.28 -1.67 14.41
C ALA A 71 -8.64 -0.95 14.29
N LYS A 72 -9.03 -0.57 13.06
CA LYS A 72 -10.28 0.17 12.80
C LYS A 72 -11.19 -0.56 11.81
N LYS A 73 -12.47 -0.68 12.14
CA LYS A 73 -13.50 -1.26 11.28
C LYS A 73 -13.58 -0.49 9.95
N GLY A 74 -13.52 -1.21 8.84
CA GLY A 74 -13.51 -0.64 7.49
C GLY A 74 -12.12 -0.24 6.97
N ARG A 75 -11.08 -0.21 7.81
CA ARG A 75 -9.68 -0.06 7.37
C ARG A 75 -8.86 -1.33 7.56
N THR A 76 -9.17 -2.12 8.57
CA THR A 76 -8.52 -3.40 8.86
C THR A 76 -9.42 -4.55 8.41
N PHE A 77 -8.88 -5.47 7.60
CA PHE A 77 -9.56 -6.65 7.12
C PHE A 77 -8.71 -7.91 7.39
N PRO A 78 -9.31 -9.03 7.82
CA PRO A 78 -10.73 -9.23 8.17
C PRO A 78 -11.11 -8.56 9.49
N TRP A 79 -12.37 -8.13 9.63
CA TRP A 79 -12.90 -7.58 10.88
C TRP A 79 -13.76 -8.62 11.61
N PRO A 80 -13.61 -8.83 12.94
CA PRO A 80 -14.41 -9.80 13.67
C PRO A 80 -15.91 -9.47 13.56
N LYS A 81 -16.73 -10.46 13.17
CA LYS A 81 -18.17 -10.25 12.89
C LYS A 81 -19.00 -10.10 14.17
N GLN A 82 -18.54 -10.70 15.26
CA GLN A 82 -19.25 -10.82 16.53
C GLN A 82 -19.05 -9.65 17.51
N ILE A 83 -18.43 -8.55 17.07
CA ILE A 83 -18.12 -7.38 17.92
C ILE A 83 -18.80 -6.11 17.40
N GLU A 84 -19.25 -5.28 18.32
CA GLU A 84 -19.83 -3.95 18.01
C GLU A 84 -18.75 -2.87 17.97
N GLU A 85 -17.64 -3.08 18.69
CA GLU A 85 -16.51 -2.16 18.72
C GLU A 85 -15.96 -1.93 17.31
N THR A 86 -15.65 -0.66 17.03
CA THR A 86 -15.12 -0.18 15.76
C THR A 86 -13.64 0.17 15.84
N GLU A 87 -13.11 0.36 17.05
CA GLU A 87 -11.71 0.70 17.30
C GLU A 87 -11.15 -0.10 18.48
N LEU A 88 -10.18 -0.96 18.20
CA LEU A 88 -9.54 -1.84 19.18
C LEU A 88 -8.02 -1.67 19.17
N CYS A 89 -7.36 -1.87 20.30
CA CYS A 89 -5.93 -2.13 20.26
C CYS A 89 -5.65 -3.46 19.55
N ILE A 90 -4.48 -3.58 18.92
CA ILE A 90 -4.08 -4.77 18.14
C ILE A 90 -4.29 -6.06 18.94
N SER A 91 -3.92 -6.09 20.22
CA SER A 91 -4.10 -7.29 21.05
C SER A 91 -5.57 -7.70 21.21
N CYS A 92 -6.48 -6.74 21.46
CA CYS A 92 -7.91 -7.05 21.57
C CYS A 92 -8.50 -7.47 20.22
N PHE A 93 -8.04 -6.87 19.12
CA PHE A 93 -8.45 -7.25 17.78
C PHE A 93 -8.06 -8.71 17.47
N LEU A 94 -6.79 -9.08 17.69
CA LEU A 94 -6.31 -10.43 17.42
C LEU A 94 -7.04 -11.50 18.25
N ILE A 95 -7.29 -11.22 19.54
CA ILE A 95 -8.05 -12.12 20.40
C ILE A 95 -9.48 -12.36 19.87
N GLU A 96 -10.16 -11.31 19.39
CA GLU A 96 -11.51 -11.46 18.84
C GLU A 96 -11.51 -12.14 17.47
N LEU A 97 -10.48 -11.92 16.67
CA LEU A 97 -10.32 -12.59 15.40
C LEU A 97 -10.06 -14.10 15.60
N GLU A 98 -9.17 -14.46 16.52
CA GLU A 98 -8.90 -15.85 16.93
C GLU A 98 -10.18 -16.54 17.39
N LYS A 99 -10.95 -15.91 18.29
CA LYS A 99 -12.24 -16.44 18.75
C LYS A 99 -13.24 -16.66 17.61
N GLN A 100 -13.24 -15.82 16.57
CA GLN A 100 -14.10 -16.04 15.43
C GLN A 100 -13.68 -17.31 14.69
N TYR A 101 -12.39 -17.44 14.38
CA TYR A 101 -11.88 -18.58 13.64
C TYR A 101 -12.05 -19.90 14.40
N SER A 102 -11.80 -19.93 15.70
CA SER A 102 -12.04 -21.15 16.50
C SER A 102 -13.52 -21.57 16.48
N LYS A 103 -14.46 -20.63 16.51
CA LYS A 103 -15.90 -20.94 16.39
C LYS A 103 -16.28 -21.41 14.99
N GLU A 104 -15.70 -20.80 13.97
CA GLU A 104 -15.92 -21.22 12.58
C GLU A 104 -15.39 -22.65 12.41
N GLU A 105 -14.21 -23.00 12.92
CA GLU A 105 -13.68 -24.38 12.91
C GLU A 105 -14.61 -25.37 13.63
N GLU A 106 -15.07 -25.06 14.86
CA GLU A 106 -15.99 -25.92 15.60
C GLU A 106 -17.34 -26.14 14.89
N SER A 107 -17.82 -25.17 14.11
CA SER A 107 -19.08 -25.28 13.35
C SER A 107 -18.98 -26.12 12.07
N HIS A 108 -17.77 -26.48 11.65
CA HIS A 108 -17.51 -27.32 10.47
C HIS A 108 -17.10 -28.76 10.85
N VAL A 109 -17.19 -29.11 12.15
CA VAL A 109 -17.02 -30.48 12.70
C VAL A 109 -18.39 -31.05 13.06
#